data_AF-L1P684-F1
#
_entry.id   AF-L1P684-F1
#
_cell.length_a   1.000
_cell.length_b   1.000
_cell.length_c   1.000
_cell.angle_alpha   90.00
_cell.angle_beta   90.00
_cell.angle_gamma   90.00
#
_symmetry.space_group_name_H-M   'P 1'
#
loop_
_entity.id
_entity.type
_entity.pdbx_description
1 polymer ?
#
loop_
_entity_poly.entity_id
_entity_poly.type
_entity_poly.pdbx_seq_one_letter_code
_entity_poly.pdbx_strand_id
1 'polypeptide(L)'
;MNNKNLPQNWDFFMCRIEGAPASIRTNLALIEVAPLEGLTQRLQFYIKMKKPRPDGLSSNEEYPILCDIEDAIGEKAGATGAVLAGVVKSEGFLELWFYTQNAKTLAKTCEEALQAFQGYESGYNIAEDPEWEDYFDFLYPDEFSYQTMQNRKVLMQLEKNGDKMEVP
;
A
#
# COMPACT_ATOMS: atom_id res chain seq x y z
N MET A 1 18.89 9.28 4.95
CA MET A 1 19.02 7.84 4.64
C MET A 1 18.33 7.59 3.30
N ASN A 2 18.91 6.80 2.39
CA ASN A 2 18.19 6.40 1.18
C ASN A 2 17.18 5.29 1.55
N ASN A 3 15.92 5.43 1.15
CA ASN A 3 14.84 4.48 1.47
C ASN A 3 15.07 3.05 0.94
N LYS A 4 16.07 2.86 0.08
CA LYS A 4 16.49 1.56 -0.46
C LYS A 4 17.01 0.56 0.59
N ASN A 5 17.28 0.99 1.82
CA ASN A 5 17.80 0.12 2.89
C ASN A 5 16.79 -0.16 4.02
N LEU A 6 15.53 0.28 3.89
CA LEU A 6 14.51 -0.04 4.89
C LEU A 6 14.10 -1.51 4.79
N PRO A 7 13.81 -2.18 5.93
CA PRO A 7 13.39 -3.57 5.91
C PRO A 7 12.06 -3.72 5.16
N GLN A 8 11.91 -4.82 4.43
CA GLN A 8 10.76 -5.08 3.55
C GLN A 8 10.09 -6.39 3.92
N ASN A 9 8.81 -6.33 4.28
CA ASN A 9 7.93 -7.49 4.46
C ASN A 9 6.53 -7.10 4.01
N TRP A 10 6.33 -7.04 2.69
CA TRP A 10 5.05 -6.69 2.10
C TRP A 10 4.10 -7.87 2.13
N ASP A 11 2.91 -7.63 2.68
CA ASP A 11 1.83 -8.60 2.68
C ASP A 11 0.49 -7.85 2.71
N PHE A 12 -0.61 -8.56 2.46
CA PHE A 12 -1.93 -7.96 2.40
C PHE A 12 -2.98 -8.70 3.23
N PHE A 13 -3.95 -7.96 3.72
CA PHE A 13 -5.14 -8.49 4.39
C PHE A 13 -6.41 -7.84 3.83
N MET A 14 -7.52 -8.56 3.96
CA MET A 14 -8.85 -8.07 3.60
C MET A 14 -9.54 -7.61 4.89
N CYS A 15 -10.12 -6.42 4.86
CA CYS A 15 -10.85 -5.84 5.98
C CYS A 15 -12.10 -5.11 5.49
N ARG A 16 -12.74 -4.35 6.38
CA ARG A 16 -13.83 -3.43 6.00
C ARG A 16 -13.51 -2.03 6.51
N ILE A 17 -13.59 -1.03 5.64
CA ILE A 17 -13.46 0.39 5.98
C ILE A 17 -14.87 0.99 5.86
N GLU A 18 -15.38 1.59 6.94
CA GLU A 18 -16.75 2.13 7.01
C GLU A 18 -17.84 1.16 6.53
N GLY A 19 -17.59 -0.14 6.71
CA GLY A 19 -18.51 -1.18 6.26
C GLY A 19 -18.41 -1.56 4.78
N ALA A 20 -17.51 -0.97 3.98
CA ALA A 20 -17.21 -1.39 2.62
C ALA A 20 -16.02 -2.38 2.58
N PRO A 21 -15.98 -3.37 1.66
CA PRO A 21 -14.81 -4.25 1.49
C PRO A 21 -13.54 -3.47 1.14
N ALA A 22 -12.46 -3.78 1.82
CA ALA A 22 -11.16 -3.16 1.58
C ALA A 22 -10.04 -4.20 1.53
N SER A 23 -9.01 -3.89 0.74
CA SER A 23 -7.74 -4.62 0.70
C SER A 23 -6.62 -3.67 1.09
N ILE A 24 -5.93 -3.97 2.18
CA ILE A 24 -4.75 -3.22 2.62
C ILE A 24 -3.52 -4.09 2.38
N ARG A 25 -2.56 -3.56 1.61
CA ARG A 25 -1.21 -4.10 1.49
C ARG A 25 -0.26 -3.16 2.19
N THR A 26 0.51 -3.65 3.16
CA THR A 26 1.37 -2.82 4.01
C THR A 26 2.75 -3.45 4.14
N ASN A 27 3.76 -2.62 4.41
CA ASN A 27 5.09 -3.12 4.77
C ASN A 27 5.12 -3.41 6.27
N LEU A 28 4.98 -4.69 6.63
CA LEU A 28 4.94 -5.14 8.02
C LEU A 28 6.26 -4.93 8.75
N ALA A 29 7.38 -4.79 8.04
CA ALA A 29 8.69 -4.63 8.68
C ALA A 29 8.95 -3.20 9.14
N LEU A 30 8.12 -2.22 8.76
CA LEU A 30 8.29 -0.85 9.24
C LEU A 30 8.02 -0.73 10.74
N ILE A 31 7.27 -1.65 11.36
CA ILE A 31 7.07 -1.70 12.83
C ILE A 31 8.37 -1.74 13.64
N GLU A 32 9.47 -2.23 13.04
CA GLU A 32 10.76 -2.35 13.71
C GLU A 32 11.56 -1.03 13.73
N VAL A 33 11.21 -0.08 12.86
CA VAL A 33 12.01 1.13 12.60
C VAL A 33 11.21 2.43 12.59
N ALA A 34 9.88 2.35 12.48
CA ALA A 34 8.99 3.50 12.55
C ALA A 34 8.75 3.93 14.01
N PRO A 35 8.51 5.23 14.27
CA PRO A 35 8.56 6.33 13.31
C PRO A 35 10.01 6.66 12.88
N LEU A 36 10.18 7.11 11.63
CA LEU A 36 11.49 7.50 11.10
C LEU A 36 11.72 9.01 11.28
N GLU A 37 12.88 9.37 11.83
CA GLU A 37 13.24 10.77 12.10
C GLU A 37 13.10 11.66 10.86
N GLY A 38 12.36 12.76 11.03
CA GLY A 38 12.08 13.74 9.98
C GLY A 38 10.92 13.40 9.06
N LEU A 39 10.41 12.15 9.05
CA LEU A 39 9.27 11.76 8.22
C LEU A 39 7.95 11.97 8.99
N THR A 40 7.63 13.21 9.33
CA THR A 40 6.48 13.53 10.19
C THR A 40 5.19 13.83 9.45
N GLN A 41 5.22 13.89 8.13
CA GLN A 41 4.01 14.16 7.33
C GLN A 41 3.56 12.91 6.60
N ARG A 42 2.28 12.60 6.73
CA ARG A 42 1.61 11.58 5.93
C ARG A 42 0.99 12.23 4.68
N LEU A 43 1.25 11.62 3.53
CA LEU A 43 0.51 11.83 2.29
C LEU A 43 -0.32 10.57 1.97
N GLN A 44 -1.63 10.76 1.82
CA GLN A 44 -2.55 9.77 1.27
C GLN A 44 -2.88 10.26 -0.14
N PHE A 45 -2.30 9.62 -1.15
CA PHE A 45 -2.53 9.94 -2.56
C PHE A 45 -3.54 8.95 -3.13
N TYR A 46 -4.73 9.42 -3.47
CA TYR A 46 -5.83 8.56 -3.91
C TYR A 46 -6.13 8.75 -5.39
N ILE A 47 -6.39 7.65 -6.07
CA ILE A 47 -6.59 7.56 -7.52
C ILE A 47 -7.92 6.86 -7.76
N LYS A 48 -8.79 7.48 -8.54
CA LYS A 48 -10.09 6.92 -8.87
C LYS A 48 -9.93 5.82 -9.92
N MET A 49 -10.38 4.62 -9.58
CA MET A 49 -10.45 3.49 -10.51
C MET A 49 -11.53 3.76 -11.56
N LYS A 50 -11.26 3.39 -12.80
CA LYS A 50 -12.19 3.50 -13.93
C LYS A 50 -13.16 2.33 -14.00
N LYS A 51 -12.71 1.13 -13.63
CA LYS A 51 -13.48 -0.11 -13.70
C LYS A 51 -13.34 -0.90 -12.39
N PRO A 52 -13.73 -0.31 -11.24
CA PRO A 52 -13.82 -1.09 -10.02
C PRO A 52 -14.89 -2.16 -10.18
N ARG A 53 -14.70 -3.29 -9.51
CA ARG A 53 -15.72 -4.32 -9.35
C ARG A 53 -16.85 -3.80 -8.45
N PRO A 54 -18.03 -4.45 -8.42
CA PRO A 54 -19.15 -4.03 -7.57
C PRO A 54 -18.83 -3.97 -6.07
N ASP A 55 -17.80 -4.67 -5.61
CA ASP A 55 -17.31 -4.66 -4.22
C ASP A 55 -16.35 -3.50 -3.91
N GLY A 56 -16.06 -2.63 -4.88
CA GLY A 56 -15.16 -1.47 -4.73
C GLY A 56 -13.68 -1.79 -4.97
N LEU A 57 -13.33 -3.04 -5.25
CA LEU A 57 -11.94 -3.45 -5.48
C LEU A 57 -11.58 -3.46 -6.98
N SER A 58 -10.28 -3.48 -7.30
CA SER A 58 -9.82 -3.46 -8.69
C SER A 58 -10.30 -4.67 -9.50
N SER A 59 -10.77 -4.45 -10.73
CA SER A 59 -11.07 -5.54 -11.68
C SER A 59 -9.80 -6.17 -12.25
N ASN A 60 -9.91 -7.41 -12.75
CA ASN A 60 -8.79 -8.09 -13.40
C ASN A 60 -8.31 -7.36 -14.67
N GLU A 61 -9.21 -6.65 -15.36
CA GLU A 61 -8.87 -5.86 -16.55
C GLU A 61 -8.03 -4.61 -16.19
N GLU A 62 -8.36 -3.96 -15.08
CA GLU A 62 -7.71 -2.72 -14.65
C GLU A 62 -6.48 -2.98 -13.76
N TYR A 63 -6.39 -4.15 -13.13
CA TYR A 63 -5.32 -4.46 -12.20
C TYR A 63 -3.90 -4.23 -12.76
N PRO A 64 -3.56 -4.63 -14.00
CA PRO A 64 -2.21 -4.40 -14.55
C PRO A 64 -1.83 -2.92 -14.61
N ILE A 65 -2.73 -2.08 -15.12
CA ILE A 65 -2.46 -0.63 -15.25
C ILE A 65 -2.41 0.06 -13.89
N LEU A 66 -3.14 -0.44 -12.89
CA LEU A 66 -3.01 0.06 -11.50
C LEU A 66 -1.66 -0.29 -10.89
N CYS A 67 -1.08 -1.44 -11.24
CA CYS A 67 0.28 -1.80 -10.81
C CYS A 67 1.31 -0.88 -11.48
N ASP A 68 1.18 -0.62 -12.79
CA ASP A 68 2.06 0.31 -13.51
C ASP A 68 2.01 1.73 -12.91
N ILE A 69 0.81 2.18 -12.52
CA ILE A 69 0.61 3.47 -11.84
C ILE A 69 1.30 3.49 -10.47
N GLU A 70 1.09 2.44 -9.67
CA GLU A 70 1.73 2.32 -8.35
C GLU A 70 3.25 2.34 -8.47
N ASP A 71 3.82 1.55 -9.40
CA ASP A 71 5.27 1.47 -9.60
C ASP A 71 5.83 2.84 -10.04
N ALA A 72 5.20 3.49 -11.02
CA ALA A 72 5.65 4.80 -11.51
C ALA A 72 5.62 5.87 -10.41
N ILE A 73 4.56 5.91 -9.60
CA ILE A 73 4.46 6.86 -8.49
C ILE A 73 5.45 6.49 -7.38
N GLY A 74 5.53 5.21 -7.03
CA GLY A 74 6.41 4.69 -5.98
C GLY A 74 7.89 4.96 -6.28
N GLU A 75 8.33 4.80 -7.51
CA GLU A 75 9.70 5.13 -7.94
C GLU A 75 10.01 6.63 -7.78
N LYS A 76 9.11 7.50 -8.24
CA LYS A 76 9.28 8.96 -8.15
C LYS A 76 9.25 9.44 -6.70
N ALA A 77 8.32 8.94 -5.91
CA ALA A 77 8.21 9.21 -4.48
C ALA A 77 9.45 8.71 -3.72
N GLY A 78 9.90 7.49 -3.99
CA GLY A 78 11.09 6.91 -3.37
C GLY A 78 12.36 7.73 -3.64
N ALA A 79 12.48 8.35 -4.82
CA ALA A 79 13.59 9.23 -5.17
C ALA A 79 13.64 10.52 -4.34
N THR A 80 12.53 10.96 -3.74
CA THR A 80 12.50 12.11 -2.84
C THR A 80 12.82 11.75 -1.39
N GLY A 81 13.04 10.46 -1.09
CA GLY A 81 13.14 9.98 0.28
C GLY A 81 11.79 9.77 0.98
N ALA A 82 10.67 9.72 0.26
CA ALA A 82 9.37 9.33 0.82
C ALA A 82 9.26 7.80 0.97
N VAL A 83 8.70 7.35 2.09
CA VAL A 83 8.51 5.92 2.40
C VAL A 83 7.07 5.54 2.10
N LEU A 84 6.86 4.59 1.17
CA LEU A 84 5.55 3.97 0.97
C LEU A 84 5.31 2.99 2.12
N ALA A 85 4.32 3.29 2.98
CA ALA A 85 3.96 2.48 4.13
C ALA A 85 2.84 1.49 3.80
N GLY A 86 1.90 1.88 2.95
CA GLY A 86 0.78 1.02 2.58
C GLY A 86 0.08 1.43 1.28
N VAL A 87 -0.70 0.49 0.77
CA VAL A 87 -1.56 0.62 -0.40
C VAL A 87 -2.93 0.10 -0.03
N VAL A 88 -3.94 0.95 -0.14
CA VAL A 88 -5.33 0.62 0.20
C VAL A 88 -6.16 0.60 -1.08
N LYS A 89 -7.03 -0.41 -1.21
CA LYS A 89 -8.06 -0.46 -2.23
C LYS A 89 -9.42 -0.59 -1.55
N SER A 90 -10.28 0.41 -1.73
CA SER A 90 -11.63 0.44 -1.17
C SER A 90 -12.50 1.38 -2.00
N GLU A 91 -13.79 1.07 -2.14
CA GLU A 91 -14.81 1.95 -2.74
C GLU A 91 -14.44 2.56 -4.12
N GLY A 92 -13.67 1.83 -4.92
CA GLY A 92 -13.23 2.27 -6.25
C GLY A 92 -12.05 3.23 -6.24
N PHE A 93 -11.30 3.30 -5.14
CA PHE A 93 -10.06 4.07 -5.03
C PHE A 93 -8.86 3.18 -4.79
N LEU A 94 -7.74 3.54 -5.43
CA LEU A 94 -6.41 3.08 -5.10
C LEU A 94 -5.73 4.20 -4.30
N GLU A 95 -5.32 3.92 -3.08
CA GLU A 95 -4.68 4.89 -2.20
C GLU A 95 -3.26 4.45 -1.87
N LEU A 96 -2.31 5.36 -2.09
CA LEU A 96 -0.91 5.18 -1.74
C LEU A 96 -0.61 6.03 -0.51
N TRP A 97 -0.16 5.37 0.56
CA TRP A 97 0.10 5.99 1.85
C TRP A 97 1.61 6.14 2.06
N PHE A 98 2.09 7.38 2.03
CA PHE A 98 3.49 7.73 2.17
C PHE A 98 3.77 8.53 3.45
N TYR A 99 4.95 8.33 4.02
CA TYR A 99 5.55 9.23 5.01
C TYR A 99 6.73 9.99 4.40
N THR A 100 6.79 11.30 4.65
CA THR A 100 7.75 12.20 4.00
C THR A 100 8.05 13.43 4.86
N GLN A 101 9.16 14.12 4.55
CA GLN A 101 9.49 15.44 5.11
C GLN A 101 8.63 16.57 4.52
N ASN A 102 8.09 16.39 3.31
CA ASN A 102 7.32 17.42 2.63
C ASN A 102 6.23 16.81 1.73
N ALA A 103 5.06 16.62 2.33
CA ALA A 103 3.92 16.00 1.67
C ALA A 103 3.34 16.86 0.53
N LYS A 104 3.45 18.19 0.60
CA LYS A 104 2.99 19.07 -0.47
C LYS A 104 3.84 18.94 -1.74
N THR A 105 5.16 18.85 -1.58
CA THR A 105 6.07 18.60 -2.72
C THR A 105 5.85 17.20 -3.27
N LEU A 106 5.73 16.21 -2.38
CA LEU A 106 5.48 14.83 -2.80
C LEU A 106 4.16 14.67 -3.57
N ALA A 107 3.08 15.32 -3.12
CA ALA A 107 1.79 15.30 -3.81
C ALA A 107 1.91 15.75 -5.27
N LYS A 108 2.63 16.84 -5.53
CA LYS A 108 2.91 17.31 -6.90
C LYS A 108 3.70 16.28 -7.71
N THR A 109 4.72 15.65 -7.10
CA THR A 109 5.48 14.58 -7.74
C THR A 109 4.59 13.38 -8.11
N CYS A 110 3.65 13.00 -7.24
CA CYS A 110 2.68 11.94 -7.53
C CYS A 110 1.72 12.34 -8.67
N GLU A 111 1.21 13.57 -8.67
CA GLU A 111 0.35 14.10 -9.76
C GLU A 111 1.10 14.12 -11.10
N GLU A 112 2.35 14.60 -11.12
CA GLU A 112 3.20 14.60 -12.32
C GLU A 112 3.47 13.19 -12.84
N ALA A 113 3.73 12.23 -11.95
CA ALA A 113 3.91 10.83 -12.34
C ALA A 113 2.61 10.24 -12.93
N LEU A 114 1.45 10.59 -12.37
CA LEU A 114 0.16 10.13 -12.85
C LEU A 114 -0.20 10.68 -14.24
N GLN A 115 0.33 11.84 -14.66
CA GLN A 115 0.07 12.40 -15.99
C GLN A 115 0.49 11.48 -17.16
N ALA A 116 1.39 10.52 -16.91
CA ALA A 116 1.72 9.48 -17.90
C ALA A 116 0.55 8.52 -18.20
N PHE A 117 -0.48 8.50 -17.35
CA PHE A 117 -1.61 7.59 -17.39
C PHE A 117 -2.91 8.33 -17.72
N GLN A 118 -3.27 8.35 -19.00
CA GLN A 118 -4.40 9.17 -19.46
C GLN A 118 -5.74 8.78 -18.82
N GLY A 119 -6.48 9.79 -18.38
CA GLY A 119 -7.85 9.69 -17.89
C GLY A 119 -7.99 9.16 -16.46
N TYR A 120 -6.90 9.01 -15.71
CA TYR A 120 -6.98 8.79 -14.27
C TYR A 120 -7.11 10.12 -13.54
N GLU A 121 -8.03 10.17 -12.58
CA GLU A 121 -8.23 11.30 -11.69
C GLU A 121 -7.58 10.98 -10.34
N SER A 122 -6.97 11.98 -9.72
CA SER A 122 -6.39 11.86 -8.38
C SER A 122 -6.78 13.00 -7.49
N GLY A 123 -6.58 12.78 -6.19
CA GLY A 123 -6.47 13.83 -5.20
C GLY A 123 -5.57 13.33 -4.07
N TYR A 124 -5.44 14.16 -3.05
CA TYR A 124 -4.62 13.80 -1.91
C TYR A 124 -5.11 14.43 -0.62
N ASN A 125 -4.77 13.77 0.48
CA ASN A 125 -4.95 14.28 1.83
C ASN A 125 -3.60 14.28 2.55
N ILE A 126 -3.31 15.35 3.28
CA ILE A 126 -2.06 15.53 4.03
C ILE A 126 -2.39 15.71 5.50
N ALA A 127 -1.67 15.01 6.38
CA ALA A 127 -1.71 15.25 7.81
C ALA A 127 -0.30 15.29 8.39
N GLU A 128 -0.14 16.01 9.49
CA GLU A 128 0.99 15.81 10.40
C GLU A 128 0.71 14.53 11.19
N ASP A 129 1.67 13.63 11.18
CA ASP A 129 1.64 12.33 11.85
C ASP A 129 3.08 11.95 12.26
N PRO A 130 3.68 12.66 13.24
CA PRO A 130 5.05 12.44 13.67
C PRO A 130 5.28 11.06 14.30
N GLU A 131 4.25 10.48 14.91
CA GLU A 131 4.31 9.18 15.59
C GLU A 131 3.88 8.02 14.69
N TRP A 132 3.49 8.30 13.44
CA TRP A 132 3.03 7.31 12.48
C TRP A 132 1.77 6.56 12.97
N GLU A 133 0.87 7.27 13.66
CA GLU A 133 -0.39 6.74 14.18
C GLU A 133 -1.23 6.09 13.07
N ASP A 134 -1.32 6.72 11.89
CA ASP A 134 -2.07 6.14 10.76
C ASP A 134 -1.45 4.84 10.25
N TYR A 135 -0.12 4.66 10.36
CA TYR A 135 0.53 3.39 10.04
C TYR A 135 0.17 2.33 11.07
N PHE A 136 0.32 2.62 12.37
CA PHE A 136 0.14 1.64 13.43
C PHE A 136 -1.33 1.26 13.66
N ASP A 137 -2.23 2.23 13.63
CA ASP A 137 -3.63 2.04 14.01
C ASP A 137 -4.53 1.65 12.84
N PHE A 138 -4.11 1.95 11.59
CA PHE A 138 -4.94 1.71 10.41
C PHE A 138 -4.26 0.83 9.34
N LEU A 139 -3.02 1.12 8.93
CA LEU A 139 -2.36 0.34 7.87
C LEU A 139 -1.80 -1.00 8.38
N TYR A 140 -1.38 -1.06 9.63
CA TYR A 140 -0.89 -2.27 10.26
C TYR A 140 -2.07 -3.18 10.63
N PRO A 141 -2.02 -4.48 10.31
CA PRO A 141 -3.10 -5.39 10.66
C PRO A 141 -3.27 -5.51 12.18
N ASP A 142 -4.52 -5.52 12.64
CA ASP A 142 -4.84 -5.96 14.00
C ASP A 142 -4.41 -7.43 14.22
N GLU A 143 -4.42 -7.89 15.47
CA GLU A 143 -3.98 -9.24 15.83
C GLU A 143 -4.72 -10.33 15.03
N PHE A 144 -6.02 -10.13 14.78
CA PHE A 144 -6.85 -11.08 14.06
C PHE A 144 -6.49 -11.16 12.56
N SER A 145 -6.33 -10.01 11.91
CA SER A 145 -5.91 -9.89 10.52
C SER A 145 -4.50 -10.42 10.35
N TYR A 146 -3.61 -10.14 11.30
CA TYR A 146 -2.25 -10.66 11.30
C TYR A 146 -2.22 -12.18 11.40
N GLN A 147 -2.99 -12.77 12.32
CA GLN A 147 -3.14 -14.24 12.42
C GLN A 147 -3.67 -14.84 11.11
N THR A 148 -4.65 -14.19 10.48
CA THR A 148 -5.20 -14.64 9.19
C THR A 148 -4.14 -14.63 8.10
N MET A 149 -3.28 -13.60 8.07
CA MET A 149 -2.15 -13.52 7.14
C MET A 149 -1.13 -14.64 7.38
N GLN A 150 -0.78 -14.90 8.64
CA GLN A 150 0.15 -15.99 8.98
C GLN A 150 -0.41 -17.36 8.61
N ASN A 151 -1.69 -17.61 8.90
CA ASN A 151 -2.36 -18.85 8.52
C ASN A 151 -2.35 -19.07 7.00
N ARG A 152 -2.59 -18.02 6.22
CA ARG A 152 -2.48 -18.08 4.75
C ARG A 152 -1.06 -18.45 4.30
N LYS A 153 -0.03 -17.85 4.91
CA LYS A 153 1.37 -18.16 4.60
C LYS A 153 1.71 -19.62 4.88
N VAL A 154 1.25 -20.17 6.02
CA VAL A 154 1.44 -21.58 6.37
C VAL A 154 0.76 -22.51 5.36
N LEU A 155 -0.50 -22.23 5.00
CA LEU A 155 -1.22 -23.03 4.01
C LEU A 155 -0.53 -23.03 2.63
N MET A 156 -0.09 -21.87 2.14
CA MET A 156 0.65 -21.76 0.88
C MET A 156 1.98 -22.54 0.91
N GLN A 157 2.69 -22.53 2.04
CA GLN A 157 3.91 -23.32 2.21
C GLN A 157 3.63 -24.82 2.23
N LEU A 158 2.52 -25.24 2.85
CA LEU A 158 2.10 -26.64 2.88
C LEU A 158 1.65 -27.14 1.50
N GLU A 159 0.92 -26.34 0.72
CA GLU A 159 0.56 -26.69 -0.67
C GLU A 159 1.82 -26.81 -1.55
N LYS A 160 2.75 -25.86 -1.43
CA LYS A 160 4.01 -25.88 -2.20
C LYS A 160 4.93 -27.06 -1.81
N ASN A 161 4.87 -27.50 -0.56
CA ASN A 161 5.65 -28.66 -0.09
C ASN A 161 4.91 -30.00 -0.26
N GLY A 162 3.58 -29.98 -0.36
CA GLY A 162 2.72 -31.13 -0.58
C GLY A 162 2.71 -31.63 -2.03
N ASP A 163 3.11 -30.79 -2.99
CA ASP A 163 3.21 -31.14 -4.41
C ASP A 163 4.54 -31.85 -4.80
N LYS A 164 5.27 -32.35 -3.79
CA LYS A 164 6.40 -33.29 -3.97
C LYS A 164 6.12 -34.61 -3.26
N MET A 165 5.10 -35.32 -3.72
CA MET A 165 5.09 -36.79 -3.64
C MET A 165 5.03 -37.33 -5.06
N GLU A 166 6.21 -37.49 -5.68
CA GLU A 166 6.36 -38.52 -6.70
C GLU A 166 6.12 -39.85 -6.01
N VAL A 167 4.96 -40.43 -6.30
CA VAL A 167 4.65 -41.82 -5.96
C VAL A 167 5.58 -42.70 -6.84
N PRO A 168 6.30 -43.69 -6.29
CA PRO A 168 7.17 -44.58 -7.04
C PRO A 168 6.47 -45.35 -8.17
#